data_AF-A0A7J8Q5N8-F1
#
_entry.id   AF-A0A7J8Q5N8-F1
#
_cell.length_a   1.000
_cell.length_b   1.000
_cell.length_c   1.000
_cell.angle_alpha   90.00
_cell.angle_beta   90.00
_cell.angle_gamma   90.00
#
_symmetry.space_group_name_H-M   'P 1'
#
loop_
_entity.id
_entity.type
_entity.pdbx_description
1 polymer ?
#
loop_
_entity_poly.entity_id
_entity_poly.type
_entity_poly.pdbx_seq_one_letter_code
_entity_poly.pdbx_strand_id
1 'polypeptide(L)'
;QRLLFILIGILIGSTFFILQPSLSRLGPTDAHSPIRRSFSKDNTVSSGVSVFSDNHDSSASFSSGTNRAVYGKVGRVPVGIGRRRMRVVVTGGAGFVGSHLVDKLIARGDEVIVLDNFFTGRKDNLVHLFGNPMFELIRHDVVEPILLEVDQIYHLACPASPVHYKYNPVKTIISFAIVYANFVNYKTNVMGTLNMLGLAKRVGARFLLTSTSEVYGDPLQHPQKETYWGNVNPIGERSCYDEGKRTAETLAMDYHRGAGV
;
A
#
# COMPACT_ATOMS: atom_id res chain seq x y z
N GLN A 1 8.52 -47.71 8.11
CA GLN A 1 9.46 -46.56 8.21
C GLN A 1 8.75 -45.23 8.47
N ARG A 2 7.76 -44.77 7.67
CA ARG A 2 7.09 -43.47 7.89
C ARG A 2 6.33 -43.33 9.23
N LEU A 3 5.69 -44.40 9.70
CA LEU A 3 4.97 -44.40 10.99
C LEU A 3 5.91 -44.23 12.21
N LEU A 4 7.14 -44.75 12.09
CA LEU A 4 8.16 -44.68 13.14
C LEU A 4 8.62 -43.24 13.34
N PHE A 5 8.81 -42.48 12.26
CA PHE A 5 9.20 -41.07 12.34
C PHE A 5 8.12 -40.18 12.95
N ILE A 6 6.84 -40.49 12.68
CA ILE A 6 5.70 -39.76 13.28
C ILE A 6 5.65 -40.02 14.78
N LEU A 7 5.80 -41.28 15.21
CA LEU A 7 5.79 -41.64 16.63
C LEU A 7 6.98 -41.03 17.39
N ILE A 8 8.17 -41.01 16.78
CA ILE A 8 9.35 -40.35 17.35
C ILE A 8 9.12 -38.83 17.48
N GLY A 9 8.52 -38.19 16.47
CA GLY A 9 8.19 -36.77 16.51
C GLY A 9 7.20 -36.41 17.62
N ILE A 10 6.16 -37.22 17.81
CA ILE A 10 5.18 -37.06 18.90
C ILE A 10 5.85 -37.26 20.28
N LEU A 11 6.73 -38.25 20.40
CA LEU A 11 7.47 -38.51 21.64
C LEU A 11 8.36 -37.32 22.01
N ILE A 12 9.13 -36.79 21.05
CA ILE A 12 10.00 -35.63 21.27
C ILE A 12 9.17 -34.39 21.65
N GLY A 13 8.09 -34.09 20.92
CA GLY A 13 7.23 -32.94 21.19
C GLY A 13 6.56 -33.01 22.57
N SER A 14 6.10 -34.20 22.97
CA SER A 14 5.50 -34.40 24.29
C SER A 14 6.52 -34.26 25.43
N THR A 15 7.74 -34.77 25.25
CA THR A 15 8.80 -34.59 26.26
C THR A 15 9.22 -33.13 26.44
N PHE A 16 9.22 -32.33 25.37
CA PHE A 16 9.57 -30.91 25.44
C PHE A 16 8.55 -30.10 26.25
N PHE A 17 7.26 -30.39 26.10
CA PHE A 17 6.19 -29.70 26.84
C PHE A 17 6.03 -30.14 28.30
N ILE A 18 6.42 -31.38 28.63
CA ILE A 18 6.34 -31.90 30.00
C ILE A 18 7.53 -31.44 30.86
N LEU A 19 8.70 -31.20 30.24
CA LEU A 19 9.94 -30.86 30.96
C LEU A 19 10.20 -29.35 31.15
N GLN A 20 9.36 -28.45 30.62
CA GLN A 20 9.45 -27.00 30.88
C GLN A 20 8.23 -26.43 31.61
N PRO A 21 8.11 -26.58 32.94
CA PRO A 21 7.17 -25.78 33.73
C PRO A 21 7.83 -24.49 34.21
N SER A 22 8.36 -23.64 33.32
CA SER A 22 8.87 -22.31 33.70
C SER A 22 9.26 -21.42 32.51
N LEU A 23 8.30 -20.94 31.71
CA LEU A 23 8.53 -19.73 30.89
C LEU A 23 7.25 -18.95 30.51
N SER A 24 6.11 -19.20 31.17
CA SER A 24 4.85 -18.47 30.96
C SER A 24 4.55 -17.38 32.00
N ARG A 25 5.55 -16.91 32.76
CA ARG A 25 5.41 -15.75 33.65
C ARG A 25 6.43 -14.65 33.34
N LEU A 26 6.21 -13.94 32.23
CA LEU A 26 6.67 -12.57 32.03
C LEU A 26 5.58 -11.82 31.23
N GLY A 27 4.51 -11.44 31.94
CA GLY A 27 3.54 -10.44 31.51
C GLY A 27 3.81 -9.12 32.26
N PRO A 28 3.39 -7.96 31.71
CA PRO A 28 3.74 -6.65 32.24
C PRO A 28 3.09 -6.42 33.61
N THR A 29 3.86 -5.83 34.52
CA THR A 29 3.41 -5.42 35.86
C THR A 29 2.49 -4.21 35.77
N ASP A 30 1.19 -4.41 35.93
CA ASP A 30 0.23 -3.37 36.28
C ASP A 30 0.47 -2.95 37.75
N ALA A 31 0.88 -1.71 37.94
CA ALA A 31 1.00 -1.08 39.26
C ALA A 31 -0.36 -0.48 39.66
N HIS A 32 -1.11 -1.19 40.50
CA HIS A 32 -2.19 -0.60 41.29
C HIS A 32 -1.89 -0.77 42.78
N SER A 33 -1.59 0.35 43.45
CA SER A 33 -1.58 0.48 44.90
C SER A 33 -2.97 0.93 45.41
N PRO A 34 -3.41 0.53 46.62
CA PRO A 34 -4.77 0.82 47.06
C PRO A 34 -4.85 1.87 48.20
N ILE A 35 -6.03 2.52 48.25
CA ILE A 35 -6.71 3.18 49.39
C ILE A 35 -6.36 4.64 49.74
N ARG A 36 -7.32 5.56 49.50
CA ARG A 36 -7.96 6.36 50.58
C ARG A 36 -9.35 6.91 50.21
N ARG A 37 -10.28 6.76 51.14
CA ARG A 37 -11.66 7.28 51.16
C ARG A 37 -11.71 8.75 51.60
N SER A 38 -12.63 9.53 51.00
CA SER A 38 -13.44 10.59 51.64
C SER A 38 -14.62 10.90 50.69
N PHE A 39 -15.89 10.62 51.07
CA PHE A 39 -16.90 11.61 51.51
C PHE A 39 -16.97 12.86 50.59
N SER A 40 -18.07 13.21 49.92
CA SER A 40 -19.42 13.43 50.45
C SER A 40 -20.52 13.39 49.36
N LYS A 41 -21.76 13.14 49.80
CA LYS A 41 -23.04 13.40 49.09
C LYS A 41 -23.21 14.90 48.83
N ASP A 42 -23.82 15.28 47.70
CA ASP A 42 -24.96 16.21 47.66
C ASP A 42 -25.66 16.24 46.29
N ASN A 43 -26.93 16.66 46.36
CA ASN A 43 -28.07 16.46 45.46
C ASN A 43 -28.18 17.41 44.26
N THR A 44 -29.01 16.99 43.27
CA THR A 44 -29.95 17.79 42.42
C THR A 44 -29.36 18.88 41.49
N VAL A 45 -29.69 18.96 40.19
CA VAL A 45 -30.89 19.59 39.56
C VAL A 45 -30.76 19.33 38.02
N SER A 46 -31.68 18.61 37.37
CA SER A 46 -32.81 19.07 36.51
C SER A 46 -32.48 19.68 35.13
N SER A 47 -32.99 19.00 34.09
CA SER A 47 -33.85 19.51 32.99
C SER A 47 -33.27 20.38 31.86
N GLY A 48 -33.48 19.94 30.61
CA GLY A 48 -33.56 20.82 29.44
C GLY A 48 -33.10 20.24 28.10
N VAL A 49 -33.84 19.29 27.51
CA VAL A 49 -33.71 18.92 26.08
C VAL A 49 -35.02 19.29 25.39
N SER A 50 -34.98 20.33 24.55
CA SER A 50 -36.08 20.73 23.67
C SER A 50 -35.91 20.07 22.30
N VAL A 51 -36.80 19.12 22.02
CA VAL A 51 -37.05 18.53 20.71
C VAL A 51 -37.99 19.47 19.95
N PHE A 52 -37.60 19.92 18.75
CA PHE A 52 -38.50 20.57 17.81
C PHE A 52 -38.72 19.65 16.60
N SER A 53 -39.97 19.21 16.44
CA SER A 53 -40.54 18.73 15.19
C SER A 53 -41.04 19.93 14.39
N ASP A 54 -40.94 19.88 13.06
CA ASP A 54 -41.91 20.55 12.20
C ASP A 54 -42.14 19.75 10.91
N ASN A 55 -43.41 19.44 10.71
CA ASN A 55 -44.02 18.89 9.52
C ASN A 55 -44.20 20.00 8.48
N HIS A 56 -44.03 19.68 7.19
CA HIS A 56 -44.83 20.33 6.16
C HIS A 56 -45.04 19.42 4.94
N ASP A 57 -46.29 19.00 4.80
CA ASP A 57 -46.89 18.44 3.59
C ASP A 57 -46.88 19.46 2.44
N SER A 58 -46.69 18.97 1.21
CA SER A 58 -47.21 19.60 -0.02
C SER A 58 -47.21 18.58 -1.17
N SER A 59 -48.35 17.91 -1.33
CA SER A 59 -48.76 17.19 -2.53
C SER A 59 -48.91 18.14 -3.73
N ALA A 60 -48.34 17.79 -4.88
CA ALA A 60 -48.75 18.37 -6.16
C ALA A 60 -48.92 17.26 -7.21
N SER A 61 -50.13 17.26 -7.73
CA SER A 61 -50.82 16.29 -8.58
C SER A 61 -50.31 16.20 -10.02
N PHE A 62 -50.44 14.97 -10.54
CA PHE A 62 -50.51 14.57 -11.94
C PHE A 62 -51.31 15.56 -12.82
N SER A 63 -50.76 15.92 -13.98
CA SER A 63 -51.56 16.36 -15.12
C SER A 63 -51.20 15.54 -16.36
N SER A 64 -52.22 14.88 -16.88
CA SER A 64 -52.23 14.12 -18.14
C SER A 64 -52.33 15.09 -19.30
N GLY A 65 -51.43 15.00 -20.28
CA GLY A 65 -51.44 15.86 -21.46
C GLY A 65 -50.65 15.31 -22.63
N THR A 66 -51.35 14.57 -23.51
CA THR A 66 -51.10 14.40 -24.95
C THR A 66 -49.75 13.83 -25.41
N ASN A 67 -49.79 12.59 -25.89
CA ASN A 67 -48.80 11.99 -26.79
C ASN A 67 -48.64 12.83 -28.06
N ARG A 68 -47.56 13.61 -28.13
CA ARG A 68 -47.09 14.21 -29.39
C ARG A 68 -45.66 13.75 -29.62
N ALA A 69 -45.49 12.97 -30.68
CA ALA A 69 -44.20 12.48 -31.15
C ALA A 69 -43.26 13.67 -31.39
N VAL A 70 -42.25 13.82 -30.52
CA VAL A 70 -41.15 14.76 -30.73
C VAL A 70 -40.04 14.00 -31.44
N TYR A 71 -39.88 14.32 -32.72
CA TYR A 71 -38.74 13.98 -33.55
C TYR A 71 -37.42 14.11 -32.76
N GLY A 72 -36.57 13.09 -32.90
CA GLY A 72 -35.31 12.95 -32.19
C GLY A 72 -34.49 14.23 -32.15
N LYS A 73 -34.50 14.88 -30.99
CA LYS A 73 -33.49 15.86 -30.61
C LYS A 73 -32.21 15.05 -30.41
N VAL A 74 -31.36 15.03 -31.44
CA VAL A 74 -29.98 14.56 -31.31
C VAL A 74 -29.38 15.38 -30.17
N GLY A 75 -29.25 14.75 -29.00
CA GLY A 75 -28.64 15.36 -27.83
C GLY A 75 -27.24 15.79 -28.25
N ARG A 76 -27.00 17.10 -28.32
CA ARG A 76 -25.64 17.60 -28.40
C ARG A 76 -24.96 17.12 -27.12
N VAL A 77 -24.04 16.16 -27.26
CA VAL A 77 -23.12 15.81 -26.16
C VAL A 77 -22.46 17.12 -25.74
N PRO A 78 -22.57 17.55 -24.48
CA PRO A 78 -21.94 18.79 -24.05
C PRO A 78 -20.43 18.66 -24.27
N VAL A 79 -19.93 19.42 -25.24
CA VAL A 79 -18.49 19.63 -25.46
C VAL A 79 -18.00 20.45 -24.27
N GLY A 80 -17.61 19.78 -23.19
CA GLY A 80 -17.28 20.47 -21.96
C GLY A 80 -17.04 19.64 -20.71
N ILE A 81 -17.02 18.30 -20.77
CA ILE A 81 -16.43 17.53 -19.65
C ILE A 81 -14.92 17.54 -19.89
N GLY A 82 -14.28 18.65 -19.50
CA GLY A 82 -12.84 18.64 -19.27
C GLY A 82 -12.52 17.44 -18.37
N ARG A 83 -11.46 16.71 -18.71
CA ARG A 83 -11.04 15.52 -17.95
C ARG A 83 -10.96 15.91 -16.47
N ARG A 84 -11.65 15.18 -15.58
CA ARG A 84 -11.59 15.42 -14.13
C ARG A 84 -10.12 15.40 -13.71
N ARG A 85 -9.65 16.48 -13.07
CA ARG A 85 -8.33 16.55 -12.44
C ARG A 85 -8.23 15.43 -11.41
N MET A 86 -7.24 14.56 -11.58
CA MET A 86 -7.01 13.44 -10.67
C MET A 86 -5.95 13.82 -9.65
N ARG A 87 -6.06 13.27 -8.44
CA ARG A 87 -5.01 13.33 -7.43
C ARG A 87 -4.21 12.04 -7.48
N VAL A 88 -2.93 12.12 -7.78
CA VAL A 88 -2.07 10.98 -8.13
C VAL A 88 -0.89 10.91 -7.17
N VAL A 89 -0.68 9.76 -6.55
CA VAL A 89 0.56 9.47 -5.81
C VAL A 89 1.54 8.72 -6.71
N VAL A 90 2.79 9.15 -6.71
CA VAL A 90 3.91 8.44 -7.32
C VAL A 90 4.94 8.12 -6.24
N THR A 91 5.07 6.84 -5.88
CA THR A 91 6.10 6.42 -4.93
C THR A 91 7.41 6.14 -5.67
N GLY A 92 8.57 6.56 -5.16
CA GLY A 92 9.83 6.50 -5.92
C GLY A 92 9.88 7.54 -7.04
N GLY A 93 9.08 8.61 -6.92
CA GLY A 93 8.93 9.64 -7.95
C GLY A 93 10.17 10.51 -8.14
N ALA A 94 11.14 10.50 -7.23
CA ALA A 94 12.42 11.18 -7.41
C ALA A 94 13.47 10.29 -8.10
N GLY A 95 13.12 9.05 -8.45
CA GLY A 95 13.94 8.14 -9.25
C GLY A 95 13.87 8.45 -10.75
N PHE A 96 14.67 7.71 -11.54
CA PHE A 96 14.81 7.94 -12.99
C PHE A 96 13.47 7.87 -13.75
N VAL A 97 12.75 6.74 -13.67
CA VAL A 97 11.45 6.60 -14.36
C VAL A 97 10.38 7.46 -13.68
N GLY A 98 10.45 7.58 -12.36
CA GLY A 98 9.48 8.31 -11.55
C GLY A 98 9.41 9.79 -11.89
N SER A 99 10.54 10.48 -12.05
CA SER A 99 10.55 11.92 -12.32
C SER A 99 9.93 12.26 -13.66
N HIS A 100 10.23 11.47 -14.70
CA HIS A 100 9.61 11.62 -16.01
C HIS A 100 8.10 11.31 -16.00
N LEU A 101 7.66 10.36 -15.17
CA LEU A 101 6.23 10.09 -14.98
C LEU A 101 5.55 11.30 -14.31
N VAL A 102 6.17 11.87 -13.28
CA VAL A 102 5.66 13.06 -12.58
C VAL A 102 5.51 14.22 -13.57
N ASP A 103 6.51 14.51 -14.40
CA ASP A 103 6.43 15.56 -15.42
C ASP A 103 5.23 15.38 -16.36
N LYS A 104 5.01 14.14 -16.83
CA LYS A 104 3.88 13.81 -17.70
C LYS A 104 2.52 13.94 -17.01
N LEU A 105 2.43 13.58 -15.73
CA LEU A 105 1.20 13.69 -14.95
C LEU A 105 0.85 15.17 -14.65
N ILE A 106 1.85 15.98 -14.30
CA ILE A 106 1.70 17.43 -14.14
C ILE A 106 1.27 18.07 -15.46
N ALA A 107 1.91 17.71 -16.58
CA ALA A 107 1.54 18.20 -17.91
C ALA A 107 0.14 17.75 -18.35
N ARG A 108 -0.36 16.62 -17.84
CA ARG A 108 -1.74 16.15 -18.02
C ARG A 108 -2.76 17.00 -17.25
N GLY A 109 -2.32 17.83 -16.31
CA GLY A 109 -3.16 18.67 -15.46
C GLY A 109 -3.58 18.01 -14.15
N ASP A 110 -2.91 16.94 -13.72
CA ASP A 110 -3.19 16.27 -12.45
C ASP A 110 -2.43 16.90 -11.29
N GLU A 111 -2.96 16.68 -10.09
CA GLU A 111 -2.26 17.00 -8.85
C GLU A 111 -1.42 15.79 -8.44
N VAL A 112 -0.10 15.98 -8.36
CA VAL A 112 0.86 14.89 -8.17
C VAL A 112 1.55 15.04 -6.82
N ILE A 113 1.45 13.99 -6.03
CA ILE A 113 2.15 13.83 -4.75
C ILE A 113 3.25 12.81 -4.96
N VAL A 114 4.50 13.21 -4.74
CA VAL A 114 5.65 12.29 -4.77
C VAL A 114 5.98 11.82 -3.36
N LEU A 115 6.06 10.50 -3.20
CA LEU A 115 6.60 9.87 -1.99
C LEU A 115 7.99 9.30 -2.29
N ASP A 116 9.02 9.83 -1.66
CA ASP A 116 10.40 9.35 -1.85
C ASP A 116 11.24 9.54 -0.58
N ASN A 117 12.02 8.52 -0.20
CA ASN A 117 12.94 8.60 0.94
C ASN A 117 14.36 9.06 0.52
N PHE A 118 14.59 9.26 -0.79
CA PHE A 118 15.87 9.59 -1.42
C PHE A 118 16.96 8.52 -1.24
N PHE A 119 16.58 7.25 -1.08
CA PHE A 119 17.55 6.17 -0.98
C PHE A 119 18.40 6.04 -2.25
N THR A 120 17.74 6.01 -3.41
CA THR A 120 18.39 6.10 -4.75
C THR A 120 17.92 7.29 -5.58
N GLY A 121 16.81 7.92 -5.19
CA GLY A 121 16.27 9.10 -5.86
C GLY A 121 17.12 10.35 -5.59
N ARG A 122 17.03 11.34 -6.48
CA ARG A 122 17.70 12.64 -6.31
C ARG A 122 16.69 13.76 -6.30
N LYS A 123 16.81 14.67 -5.34
CA LYS A 123 15.92 15.84 -5.25
C LYS A 123 16.01 16.72 -6.50
N ASP A 124 17.19 16.81 -7.11
CA ASP A 124 17.45 17.57 -8.34
C ASP A 124 16.51 17.20 -9.49
N ASN A 125 16.04 15.94 -9.54
CA ASN A 125 15.10 15.47 -10.55
C ASN A 125 13.71 16.10 -10.44
N LEU A 126 13.42 16.80 -9.34
CA LEU A 126 12.10 17.41 -9.05
C LEU A 126 12.21 18.92 -8.79
N VAL A 127 13.42 19.50 -8.85
CA VAL A 127 13.64 20.90 -8.44
C VAL A 127 12.83 21.88 -9.27
N HIS A 128 12.68 21.62 -10.57
CA HIS A 128 11.92 22.45 -11.49
C HIS A 128 10.41 22.46 -11.22
N LEU A 129 9.89 21.55 -10.38
CA LEU A 129 8.48 21.48 -10.01
C LEU A 129 8.16 22.22 -8.71
N PHE A 130 9.17 22.64 -7.94
CA PHE A 130 8.91 23.40 -6.70
C PHE A 130 8.24 24.74 -7.01
N GLY A 131 7.17 25.04 -6.26
CA GLY A 131 6.34 26.23 -6.46
C GLY A 131 5.14 26.00 -7.38
N ASN A 132 5.05 24.85 -8.06
CA ASN A 132 3.85 24.48 -8.78
C ASN A 132 2.73 24.06 -7.79
N PRO A 133 1.55 24.69 -7.79
CA PRO A 133 0.46 24.35 -6.88
C PRO A 133 -0.11 22.94 -7.11
N MET A 134 0.23 22.30 -8.22
CA MET A 134 -0.17 20.94 -8.57
C MET A 134 0.81 19.88 -8.05
N PHE A 135 1.94 20.29 -7.45
CA PHE A 135 3.02 19.39 -7.09
C PHE A 135 3.28 19.43 -5.58
N GLU A 136 3.30 18.25 -4.97
CA GLU A 136 3.66 18.06 -3.57
C GLU A 136 4.74 16.99 -3.46
N LEU A 137 5.75 17.23 -2.63
CA LEU A 137 6.80 16.27 -2.32
C LEU A 137 6.78 15.95 -0.83
N ILE A 138 6.53 14.68 -0.50
CA ILE A 138 6.56 14.17 0.86
C ILE A 138 7.76 13.23 0.98
N ARG A 139 8.69 13.59 1.87
CA ARG A 139 9.80 12.69 2.22
C ARG A 139 9.25 11.57 3.08
N HIS A 140 9.04 10.40 2.49
CA HIS A 140 8.37 9.27 3.14
C HIS A 140 8.93 7.94 2.66
N ASP A 141 9.09 6.99 3.58
CA ASP A 141 9.41 5.60 3.25
C ASP A 141 8.11 4.81 3.15
N VAL A 142 7.86 4.15 2.02
CA VAL A 142 6.64 3.37 1.78
C VAL A 142 6.45 2.22 2.77
N VAL A 143 7.51 1.79 3.46
CA VAL A 143 7.44 0.80 4.54
C VAL A 143 6.64 1.31 5.74
N GLU A 144 6.57 2.62 5.93
CA GLU A 144 5.73 3.25 6.94
C GLU A 144 4.34 3.56 6.36
N PRO A 145 3.25 3.33 7.10
CA PRO A 145 1.91 3.70 6.65
C PRO A 145 1.76 5.20 6.42
N ILE A 146 0.93 5.58 5.44
CA ILE A 146 0.56 6.97 5.17
C ILE A 146 -0.92 7.05 4.79
N LEU A 147 -1.57 8.14 5.21
CA LEU A 147 -2.98 8.39 4.93
C LEU A 147 -3.07 9.57 3.95
N LEU A 148 -3.44 9.28 2.71
CA LEU A 148 -3.64 10.25 1.64
C LEU A 148 -4.96 9.99 0.95
N GLU A 149 -5.64 11.05 0.52
CA GLU A 149 -6.85 10.95 -0.31
C GLU A 149 -6.47 11.12 -1.77
N VAL A 150 -6.49 10.03 -2.54
CA VAL A 150 -5.97 9.99 -3.93
C VAL A 150 -6.83 9.12 -4.82
N ASP A 151 -6.78 9.38 -6.12
CA ASP A 151 -7.53 8.61 -7.11
C ASP A 151 -6.68 7.52 -7.80
N GLN A 152 -5.36 7.74 -7.88
CA GLN A 152 -4.42 6.82 -8.54
C GLN A 152 -3.11 6.72 -7.76
N ILE A 153 -2.55 5.51 -7.72
CA ILE A 153 -1.25 5.22 -7.11
C ILE A 153 -0.37 4.54 -8.16
N TYR A 154 0.73 5.18 -8.51
CA TYR A 154 1.81 4.61 -9.30
C TYR A 154 2.93 4.18 -8.35
N HIS A 155 3.05 2.87 -8.13
CA HIS A 155 4.03 2.31 -7.20
C HIS A 155 5.33 1.93 -7.92
N LEU A 156 6.32 2.83 -7.87
CA LEU A 156 7.67 2.63 -8.43
C LEU A 156 8.74 2.50 -7.34
N ALA A 157 8.37 2.53 -6.05
CA ALA A 157 9.33 2.52 -4.95
C ALA A 157 9.93 1.12 -4.78
N CYS A 158 11.09 0.91 -5.37
CA CYS A 158 11.94 -0.24 -5.15
C CYS A 158 13.36 0.10 -5.63
N PRO A 159 14.41 -0.24 -4.88
CA PRO A 159 15.77 -0.18 -5.41
C PRO A 159 15.89 -1.12 -6.61
N ALA A 160 16.17 -0.57 -7.81
CA ALA A 160 16.15 -1.35 -9.06
C ALA A 160 17.53 -1.88 -9.50
N SER A 161 18.63 -1.25 -9.06
CA SER A 161 19.96 -1.53 -9.61
C SER A 161 20.68 -2.68 -8.89
N PRO A 162 21.22 -3.67 -9.63
CA PRO A 162 22.12 -4.70 -9.10
C PRO A 162 23.28 -4.15 -8.29
N VAL A 163 23.81 -3.00 -8.67
CA VAL A 163 24.97 -2.38 -7.99
C VAL A 163 24.61 -1.98 -6.55
N HIS A 164 23.36 -1.61 -6.27
CA HIS A 164 22.94 -1.16 -4.94
C HIS A 164 22.67 -2.30 -3.95
N TYR A 165 22.51 -3.55 -4.40
CA TYR A 165 22.44 -4.73 -3.52
C TYR A 165 23.66 -5.67 -3.67
N LYS A 166 24.46 -5.56 -4.74
CA LYS A 166 25.71 -6.32 -4.96
C LYS A 166 26.99 -5.52 -4.66
N TYR A 167 26.95 -4.47 -3.83
CA TYR A 167 28.09 -3.57 -3.68
C TYR A 167 29.31 -4.23 -2.99
N ASN A 168 30.29 -4.62 -3.83
CA ASN A 168 31.73 -4.86 -3.59
C ASN A 168 32.18 -5.98 -2.61
N PRO A 169 32.92 -7.02 -3.07
CA PRO A 169 33.21 -8.25 -2.30
C PRO A 169 34.43 -8.19 -1.33
N VAL A 170 34.84 -7.02 -0.84
CA VAL A 170 36.02 -6.93 0.07
C VAL A 170 35.70 -6.11 1.33
N LYS A 171 35.23 -6.81 2.38
CA LYS A 171 35.49 -6.60 3.82
C LYS A 171 34.35 -7.19 4.65
N THR A 172 34.69 -7.96 5.68
CA THR A 172 33.85 -8.71 6.61
C THR A 172 32.70 -7.91 7.30
N ILE A 173 32.67 -6.58 7.19
CA ILE A 173 31.54 -5.71 7.61
C ILE A 173 30.36 -5.79 6.61
N ILE A 174 30.61 -6.20 5.38
CA ILE A 174 29.68 -6.16 4.24
C ILE A 174 28.64 -7.28 4.27
N SER A 175 28.85 -8.41 4.97
CA SER A 175 27.75 -9.36 5.21
C SER A 175 26.56 -8.67 5.88
N PHE A 176 26.81 -7.72 6.78
CA PHE A 176 25.73 -6.95 7.41
C PHE A 176 25.11 -5.96 6.42
N ALA A 177 25.90 -5.31 5.56
CA ALA A 177 25.41 -4.35 4.58
C ALA A 177 24.62 -5.00 3.42
N ILE A 178 25.05 -6.16 2.92
CA ILE A 178 24.33 -6.95 1.91
C ILE A 178 23.06 -7.52 2.52
N VAL A 179 23.13 -8.11 3.72
CA VAL A 179 21.93 -8.59 4.42
C VAL A 179 20.98 -7.43 4.68
N TYR A 180 21.48 -6.26 5.09
CA TYR A 180 20.66 -5.07 5.31
C TYR A 180 20.04 -4.55 4.01
N ALA A 181 20.79 -4.46 2.91
CA ALA A 181 20.27 -4.05 1.62
C ALA A 181 19.20 -5.04 1.11
N ASN A 182 19.45 -6.35 1.22
CA ASN A 182 18.50 -7.39 0.84
C ASN A 182 17.23 -7.33 1.71
N PHE A 183 17.40 -7.11 3.02
CA PHE A 183 16.30 -6.94 3.96
C PHE A 183 15.49 -5.68 3.67
N VAL A 184 16.13 -4.54 3.39
CA VAL A 184 15.47 -3.30 2.99
C VAL A 184 14.71 -3.50 1.68
N ASN A 185 15.31 -4.14 0.67
CA ASN A 185 14.63 -4.43 -0.60
C ASN A 185 13.39 -5.29 -0.41
N TYR A 186 13.50 -6.38 0.36
CA TYR A 186 12.37 -7.26 0.63
C TYR A 186 11.29 -6.54 1.43
N LYS A 187 11.66 -5.78 2.47
CA LYS A 187 10.72 -4.99 3.28
C LYS A 187 10.02 -3.93 2.43
N THR A 188 10.75 -3.19 1.58
CA THR A 188 10.16 -2.19 0.68
C THR A 188 9.21 -2.83 -0.33
N ASN A 189 9.60 -3.94 -0.97
CA ASN A 189 8.73 -4.62 -1.94
C ASN A 189 7.48 -5.21 -1.29
N VAL A 190 7.59 -5.85 -0.12
CA VAL A 190 6.45 -6.52 0.51
C VAL A 190 5.64 -5.54 1.36
N MET A 191 6.24 -4.93 2.38
CA MET A 191 5.54 -4.00 3.29
C MET A 191 5.14 -2.72 2.56
N GLY A 192 5.99 -2.19 1.69
CA GLY A 192 5.66 -1.01 0.90
C GLY A 192 4.47 -1.25 -0.03
N THR A 193 4.44 -2.38 -0.73
CA THR A 193 3.29 -2.77 -1.56
C THR A 193 2.04 -2.98 -0.72
N LEU A 194 2.13 -3.67 0.43
CA LEU A 194 1.00 -3.85 1.34
C LEU A 194 0.42 -2.53 1.83
N ASN A 195 1.26 -1.58 2.24
CA ASN A 195 0.81 -0.27 2.70
C ASN A 195 0.12 0.52 1.59
N MET A 196 0.68 0.51 0.38
CA MET A 196 0.09 1.23 -0.75
C MET A 196 -1.18 0.57 -1.28
N LEU A 197 -1.28 -0.76 -1.24
CA LEU A 197 -2.52 -1.50 -1.54
C LEU A 197 -3.59 -1.26 -0.47
N GLY A 198 -3.19 -1.22 0.81
CA GLY A 198 -4.07 -0.85 1.92
C GLY A 198 -4.62 0.57 1.77
N LEU A 199 -3.76 1.50 1.37
CA LEU A 199 -4.16 2.86 1.00
C LEU A 199 -5.14 2.84 -0.18
N ALA A 200 -4.80 2.15 -1.27
CA ALA A 200 -5.65 2.04 -2.46
C ALA A 200 -7.06 1.53 -2.12
N LYS A 201 -7.12 0.46 -1.33
CA LYS A 201 -8.37 -0.12 -0.83
C LYS A 201 -9.18 0.89 0.00
N ARG A 202 -8.52 1.63 0.90
CA ARG A 202 -9.18 2.58 1.80
C ARG A 202 -9.87 3.71 1.04
N VAL A 203 -9.22 4.22 -0.02
CA VAL A 203 -9.72 5.40 -0.77
C VAL A 203 -10.36 5.05 -2.10
N GLY A 204 -10.40 3.76 -2.48
CA GLY A 204 -10.90 3.33 -3.79
C GLY A 204 -10.01 3.79 -4.95
N ALA A 205 -8.71 3.96 -4.72
CA ALA A 205 -7.78 4.41 -5.74
C ALA A 205 -7.39 3.26 -6.68
N ARG A 206 -7.15 3.58 -7.95
CA ARG A 206 -6.54 2.65 -8.89
C ARG A 206 -5.07 2.47 -8.56
N PHE A 207 -4.63 1.23 -8.42
CA PHE A 207 -3.23 0.89 -8.15
C PHE A 207 -2.52 0.37 -9.40
N LEU A 208 -1.31 0.88 -9.66
CA LEU A 208 -0.40 0.35 -10.67
C LEU A 208 0.91 -0.06 -10.02
N LEU A 209 1.26 -1.34 -10.13
CA LEU A 209 2.54 -1.88 -9.71
C LEU A 209 3.55 -1.82 -10.86
N THR A 210 4.74 -1.32 -10.57
CA THR A 210 5.88 -1.42 -11.50
C THR A 210 6.65 -2.71 -11.22
N SER A 211 6.30 -3.77 -11.95
CA SER A 211 7.02 -5.04 -11.90
C SER A 211 8.30 -5.01 -12.77
N THR A 212 8.89 -6.16 -13.05
CA THR A 212 10.19 -6.30 -13.71
C THR A 212 10.25 -7.57 -14.55
N SER A 213 11.12 -7.61 -15.56
CA SER A 213 11.41 -8.83 -16.31
C SER A 213 12.12 -9.91 -15.47
N GLU A 214 12.71 -9.53 -14.34
CA GLU A 214 13.39 -10.48 -13.43
C GLU A 214 12.41 -11.48 -12.79
N VAL A 215 11.09 -11.22 -12.81
CA VAL A 215 10.09 -12.23 -12.38
C VAL A 215 10.13 -13.49 -13.25
N TYR A 216 10.68 -13.39 -14.47
CA TYR A 216 10.90 -14.53 -15.36
C TYR A 216 12.18 -15.32 -15.04
N GLY A 217 13.11 -14.75 -14.26
CA GLY A 217 14.36 -15.40 -13.85
C GLY A 217 15.29 -15.74 -15.02
N ASP A 218 15.71 -17.00 -15.11
CA ASP A 218 16.46 -17.55 -16.24
C ASP A 218 15.50 -18.30 -17.19
N PRO A 219 14.85 -17.60 -18.14
CA PRO A 219 13.68 -18.10 -18.84
C PRO A 219 14.02 -19.26 -19.76
N LEU A 220 13.17 -20.30 -19.71
CA LEU A 220 13.26 -21.46 -20.62
C LEU A 220 12.47 -21.23 -21.93
N GLN A 221 11.91 -20.04 -22.13
CA GLN A 221 11.07 -19.68 -23.27
C GLN A 221 11.51 -18.35 -23.89
N HIS A 222 11.39 -18.24 -25.22
CA HIS A 222 11.68 -17.02 -25.96
C HIS A 222 10.68 -16.81 -27.11
N PRO A 223 10.05 -15.62 -27.23
CA PRO A 223 10.12 -14.49 -26.29
C PRO A 223 9.38 -14.79 -24.97
N GLN A 224 9.67 -14.03 -23.92
CA GLN A 224 8.99 -14.17 -22.62
C GLN A 224 7.60 -13.53 -22.72
N LYS A 225 6.55 -14.35 -22.67
CA LYS A 225 5.16 -13.91 -22.60
C LYS A 225 4.75 -13.74 -21.14
N GLU A 226 3.78 -12.88 -20.86
CA GLU A 226 3.24 -12.61 -19.52
C GLU A 226 2.55 -13.83 -18.90
N THR A 227 2.19 -14.83 -19.71
CA THR A 227 1.67 -16.12 -19.24
C THR A 227 2.75 -17.06 -18.71
N TYR A 228 4.03 -16.75 -18.93
CA TYR A 228 5.16 -17.56 -18.45
C TYR A 228 5.39 -17.32 -16.96
N TRP A 229 5.45 -18.40 -16.18
CA TRP A 229 5.58 -18.31 -14.71
C TRP A 229 6.96 -17.92 -14.20
N GLY A 230 7.98 -17.97 -15.06
CA GLY A 230 9.37 -17.74 -14.67
C GLY A 230 10.09 -19.00 -14.18
N ASN A 231 11.41 -18.93 -14.23
CA ASN A 231 12.34 -19.92 -13.68
C ASN A 231 13.32 -19.19 -12.76
N VAL A 232 12.90 -18.99 -11.51
CA VAL A 232 13.61 -18.16 -10.52
C VAL A 232 14.09 -19.05 -9.39
N ASN A 233 15.33 -18.84 -8.94
CA ASN A 233 15.85 -19.47 -7.73
C ASN A 233 15.40 -18.67 -6.50
N PRO A 234 14.67 -19.24 -5.54
CA PRO A 234 14.13 -18.49 -4.39
C PRO A 234 15.16 -18.24 -3.27
N ILE A 235 16.34 -18.87 -3.31
CA ILE A 235 17.39 -18.74 -2.27
C ILE A 235 18.73 -18.22 -2.81
N GLY A 236 18.76 -17.80 -4.08
CA GLY A 236 19.92 -17.17 -4.69
C GLY A 236 20.19 -15.77 -4.15
N GLU A 237 21.37 -15.24 -4.47
CA GLU A 237 21.79 -13.90 -4.01
C GLU A 237 20.85 -12.77 -4.50
N ARG A 238 20.16 -12.98 -5.62
CA ARG A 238 19.21 -12.02 -6.21
C ARG A 238 17.78 -12.19 -5.71
N SER A 239 17.47 -13.26 -4.98
CA SER A 239 16.10 -13.63 -4.64
C SER A 239 15.37 -12.58 -3.81
N CYS A 240 16.08 -11.74 -3.05
CA CYS A 240 15.45 -10.63 -2.31
C CYS A 240 14.72 -9.64 -3.22
N TYR A 241 15.21 -9.42 -4.45
CA TYR A 241 14.58 -8.57 -5.44
C TYR A 241 13.57 -9.38 -6.28
N ASP A 242 13.99 -10.53 -6.80
CA ASP A 242 13.17 -11.34 -7.72
C ASP A 242 11.90 -11.85 -7.02
N GLU A 243 12.03 -12.48 -5.84
CA GLU A 243 10.89 -12.93 -5.05
C GLU A 243 10.13 -11.77 -4.41
N GLY A 244 10.82 -10.68 -4.08
CA GLY A 244 10.16 -9.45 -3.61
C GLY A 244 9.16 -8.93 -4.65
N LYS A 245 9.54 -8.90 -5.92
CA LYS A 245 8.67 -8.47 -7.03
C LYS A 245 7.57 -9.47 -7.34
N ARG A 246 7.86 -10.77 -7.35
CA ARG A 246 6.84 -11.83 -7.51
C ARG A 246 5.79 -11.80 -6.38
N THR A 247 6.25 -11.54 -5.15
CA THR A 247 5.35 -11.38 -3.99
C THR A 247 4.49 -10.12 -4.15
N ALA A 248 5.06 -9.00 -4.61
CA ALA A 248 4.29 -7.79 -4.87
C ALA A 248 3.19 -7.99 -5.93
N GLU A 249 3.46 -8.75 -7.01
CA GLU A 249 2.43 -9.12 -8.00
C GLU A 249 1.33 -9.97 -7.37
N THR A 250 1.70 -10.95 -6.54
CA THR A 250 0.75 -11.80 -5.82
C THR A 250 -0.18 -10.95 -4.95
N LEU A 251 0.38 -10.04 -4.16
CA LEU A 251 -0.38 -9.13 -3.31
C LEU A 251 -1.33 -8.25 -4.13
N ALA A 252 -0.86 -7.68 -5.25
CA ALA A 252 -1.70 -6.85 -6.11
C ALA A 252 -2.88 -7.65 -6.67
N MET A 253 -2.65 -8.89 -7.13
CA MET A 253 -3.71 -9.75 -7.65
C MET A 253 -4.70 -10.21 -6.57
N ASP A 254 -4.23 -10.45 -5.34
CA ASP A 254 -5.10 -10.81 -4.21
C ASP A 254 -6.00 -9.64 -3.80
N TYR A 255 -5.46 -8.41 -3.78
CA TYR A 255 -6.27 -7.21 -3.55
C TYR A 255 -7.26 -6.96 -4.68
N HIS A 256 -6.86 -7.22 -5.93
CA HIS A 256 -7.76 -7.11 -7.08
C HIS A 256 -8.95 -8.07 -6.96
N ARG A 257 -8.68 -9.35 -6.67
CA ARG A 257 -9.72 -10.40 -6.55
C ARG A 257 -10.55 -10.29 -5.28
N GLY A 258 -9.94 -9.95 -4.15
CA GLY A 258 -10.56 -10.00 -2.83
C GLY A 258 -11.10 -8.67 -2.32
N ALA A 259 -10.59 -7.54 -2.82
CA ALA A 259 -10.95 -6.20 -2.33
C ALA A 259 -11.35 -5.20 -3.42
N GLY A 260 -11.34 -5.61 -4.70
CA GLY A 260 -11.80 -4.77 -5.82
C GLY A 260 -10.91 -3.57 -6.13
N VAL A 261 -9.62 -3.66 -5.78
CA VAL A 261 -8.60 -2.65 -6.11
C VAL A 261 -8.11 -2.79 -7.55
#